data_AF-A0A3A5LMV9-F1
#
_entry.id   AF-A0A3A5LMV9-F1
#
_cell.length_a   1.000
_cell.length_b   1.000
_cell.length_c   1.000
_cell.angle_alpha   90.00
_cell.angle_beta   90.00
_cell.angle_gamma   90.00
#
_symmetry.space_group_name_H-M   'P 1'
#
loop_
_entity.id
_entity.type
_entity.pdbx_description
1 polymer ?
#
loop_
_entity_poly.entity_id
_entity_poly.type
_entity_poly.pdbx_seq_one_letter_code
_entity_poly.pdbx_strand_id
1 'polypeptide(L)'
;MEELPMGRQWIVFIGCVVLSLLTTVSLAQYRNVVFSVEYSKASPIKNTPLKKATLIIKIYYYGYPRGHSSVLTDEKQHFIMGYDDQYQIALELIAISGQEQYKALCRGESKPGQSKLIVVCMPYKKKNS
;
A
#
# COMPACT_ATOMS: atom_id res chain seq x y z
N MET A 1 23.09 53.08 32.79
CA MET A 1 23.37 52.40 31.52
C MET A 1 24.32 51.26 31.84
N GLU A 2 23.77 50.07 32.02
CA GLU A 2 24.56 48.87 32.32
C GLU A 2 24.99 48.24 31.00
N GLU A 3 26.29 48.25 30.72
CA GLU A 3 26.87 47.57 29.57
C GLU A 3 26.96 46.08 29.89
N LEU A 4 26.06 45.29 29.31
CA LEU A 4 26.14 43.84 29.35
C LEU A 4 27.42 43.39 28.63
N PRO A 5 28.25 42.52 29.24
CA PRO A 5 29.51 42.10 28.64
C PRO A 5 29.24 41.31 27.36
N MET A 6 29.67 41.87 26.22
CA MET A 6 29.55 41.32 24.86
C MET A 6 29.99 39.85 24.72
N GLY A 7 30.78 39.30 25.65
CA GLY A 7 31.24 37.91 25.62
C GLY A 7 30.15 36.85 25.86
N ARG A 8 29.03 37.19 26.52
CA ARG A 8 27.92 36.24 26.76
C ARG A 8 26.98 36.07 25.58
N GLN A 9 26.93 37.05 24.67
CA GLN A 9 25.98 37.05 23.56
C GLN A 9 26.41 36.07 22.45
N TRP A 10 27.71 35.88 22.23
CA TRP A 10 28.24 34.97 21.22
C TRP A 10 28.05 33.47 21.57
N ILE A 11 28.08 33.11 22.85
CA ILE A 11 27.93 31.71 23.29
C ILE A 11 26.48 31.22 23.10
N VAL A 12 25.50 32.12 23.29
CA VAL A 12 24.07 31.79 23.10
C VAL A 12 23.75 31.59 21.62
N PHE A 13 24.32 32.41 20.73
CA PHE A 13 24.08 32.28 19.29
C PHE A 13 24.67 31.02 18.68
N ILE A 14 25.85 30.57 19.12
CA ILE A 14 26.47 29.32 18.62
C ILE A 14 25.70 28.08 19.12
N GLY A 15 25.21 28.09 20.36
CA GLY A 15 24.40 26.99 20.90
C GLY A 15 23.07 26.78 20.17
N CYS A 16 22.39 27.87 19.78
CA CYS A 16 21.12 27.77 19.03
C CYS A 16 21.30 27.24 17.61
N VAL A 17 22.41 27.57 16.92
CA VAL A 17 22.64 27.12 15.54
C VAL A 17 22.90 25.61 15.47
N VAL A 18 23.56 25.03 16.48
CA VAL A 18 23.82 23.58 16.54
C VAL A 18 22.55 22.79 16.87
N LEU A 19 21.64 23.32 17.70
CA LEU A 19 20.38 22.64 18.02
C LEU A 19 19.41 22.55 16.83
N SER A 20 19.43 23.55 15.94
CA SER A 20 18.62 23.55 14.71
C SER A 20 19.10 22.58 13.62
N LEU A 21 20.33 22.06 13.69
CA LEU A 21 20.82 21.07 12.73
C LEU A 21 20.42 19.62 13.08
N LEU A 22 19.92 19.37 14.29
CA LEU A 22 19.63 18.02 14.79
C LEU A 22 18.17 17.59 14.66
N THR A 23 17.29 18.43 14.11
CA THR A 23 15.97 17.97 13.66
C THR A 23 16.10 17.42 12.25
N THR A 24 16.85 16.33 12.09
CA THR A 24 16.62 15.43 10.95
C THR A 24 15.24 14.82 11.18
N VAL A 25 14.22 15.53 10.71
CA VAL A 25 12.88 15.00 10.58
C VAL A 25 13.05 13.71 9.81
N SER A 26 12.83 12.59 10.48
CA SER A 26 12.61 11.31 9.85
C SER A 26 11.36 11.52 8.97
N LEU A 27 11.56 12.02 7.76
CA LEU A 27 10.56 11.89 6.71
C LEU A 27 10.42 10.39 6.54
N ALA A 28 9.33 9.83 7.08
CA ALA A 28 8.85 8.53 6.67
C ALA A 28 8.85 8.56 5.15
N GLN A 29 9.79 7.82 4.55
CA GLN A 29 10.06 7.92 3.13
C GLN A 29 8.93 7.16 2.46
N TYR A 30 7.80 7.83 2.25
CA TYR A 30 6.60 7.24 1.68
C TYR A 30 6.93 6.75 0.28
N ARG A 31 6.99 5.43 0.09
CA ARG A 31 7.36 4.80 -1.18
C ARG A 31 6.11 4.31 -1.86
N ASN A 32 6.05 4.56 -3.17
CA ASN A 32 5.06 3.97 -4.03
C ASN A 32 5.61 2.65 -4.57
N VAL A 33 4.81 1.60 -4.56
CA VAL A 33 5.08 0.41 -5.37
C VAL A 33 3.95 0.08 -6.29
N VAL A 34 4.39 -0.43 -7.42
CA VAL A 34 3.56 -0.94 -8.49
C VAL A 34 3.30 -2.41 -8.21
N PHE A 35 2.07 -2.74 -7.86
CA PHE A 35 1.62 -4.11 -7.73
C PHE A 35 1.10 -4.60 -9.08
N SER A 36 1.56 -5.77 -9.52
CA SER A 36 0.93 -6.47 -10.64
C SER A 36 -0.19 -7.38 -10.18
N VAL A 37 -1.26 -7.47 -10.96
CA VAL A 37 -2.43 -8.30 -10.65
C VAL A 37 -2.59 -9.36 -11.72
N GLU A 38 -2.61 -10.62 -11.30
CA GLU A 38 -2.70 -11.76 -12.22
C GLU A 38 -3.65 -12.81 -11.69
N TYR A 39 -4.39 -13.45 -12.59
CA TYR A 39 -5.14 -14.64 -12.23
C TYR A 39 -4.23 -15.84 -11.99
N SER A 40 -4.58 -16.65 -11.00
CA SER A 40 -4.10 -18.01 -10.88
C SER A 40 -4.51 -18.83 -12.11
N LYS A 41 -3.63 -19.75 -12.52
CA LYS A 41 -3.89 -20.67 -13.64
C LYS A 41 -5.14 -21.54 -13.43
N ALA A 42 -5.54 -21.74 -12.17
CA ALA A 42 -6.72 -22.50 -11.78
C ALA A 42 -8.05 -21.74 -11.94
N SER A 43 -8.01 -20.42 -12.11
CA SER A 43 -9.22 -19.60 -12.22
C SER A 43 -9.97 -19.90 -13.53
N PRO A 44 -11.30 -20.14 -13.48
CA PRO A 44 -12.10 -20.42 -14.68
C PRO A 44 -12.23 -19.20 -15.60
N ILE A 45 -12.11 -17.99 -15.04
CA ILE A 45 -12.19 -16.71 -15.77
C ILE A 45 -10.82 -16.07 -16.01
N LYS A 46 -9.74 -16.87 -15.99
CA LYS A 46 -8.34 -16.39 -16.13
C LYS A 46 -8.05 -15.59 -17.40
N ASN A 47 -8.88 -15.73 -18.44
CA ASN A 47 -8.73 -15.00 -19.70
C ASN A 47 -9.44 -13.65 -19.73
N THR A 48 -10.28 -13.36 -18.72
CA THR A 48 -10.91 -12.04 -18.59
C THR A 48 -9.83 -11.02 -18.24
N PRO A 49 -9.75 -9.86 -18.91
CA PRO A 49 -8.74 -8.86 -18.56
C PRO A 49 -9.08 -8.16 -17.23
N LEU A 50 -8.08 -7.96 -16.37
CA LEU A 50 -8.19 -7.12 -15.17
C LEU A 50 -7.77 -5.67 -15.44
N LYS A 51 -8.07 -5.13 -16.62
CA LYS A 51 -7.74 -3.74 -16.98
C LYS A 51 -8.84 -2.81 -16.50
N LYS A 52 -8.50 -1.68 -15.87
CA LYS A 52 -9.47 -0.73 -15.29
C LYS A 52 -10.47 -1.40 -14.33
N ALA A 53 -10.04 -2.49 -13.71
CA ALA A 53 -10.83 -3.21 -12.73
C ALA A 53 -10.70 -2.51 -11.37
N THR A 54 -11.83 -2.32 -10.68
CA THR A 54 -11.83 -1.83 -9.31
C THR A 54 -11.67 -3.01 -8.37
N LEU A 55 -10.59 -3.01 -7.59
CA LEU A 55 -10.24 -4.04 -6.63
C LEU A 55 -10.48 -3.52 -5.21
N ILE A 56 -11.19 -4.29 -4.41
CA ILE A 56 -11.36 -4.02 -2.98
C ILE A 56 -10.35 -4.90 -2.24
N ILE A 57 -9.35 -4.27 -1.65
CA ILE A 57 -8.23 -4.93 -0.98
C ILE A 57 -8.19 -4.59 0.50
N LYS A 58 -7.83 -5.58 1.32
CA LYS A 58 -7.47 -5.43 2.72
C LYS A 58 -5.96 -5.36 2.83
N ILE A 59 -5.48 -4.43 3.64
CA ILE A 59 -4.06 -4.15 3.79
C ILE A 59 -3.62 -4.69 5.15
N TYR A 60 -2.51 -5.42 5.15
CA TYR A 60 -1.86 -5.93 6.35
C TYR A 60 -0.43 -5.39 6.45
N TYR A 61 -0.04 -4.93 7.64
CA TYR A 61 1.35 -4.63 7.97
C TYR A 61 1.81 -5.55 9.09
N TYR A 62 2.92 -6.25 8.89
CA TYR A 62 3.43 -7.24 9.85
C TYR A 62 2.37 -8.30 10.25
N GLY A 63 1.48 -8.64 9.32
CA GLY A 63 0.36 -9.57 9.57
C GLY A 63 -0.85 -8.95 10.29
N TYR A 64 -0.78 -7.69 10.74
CA TYR A 64 -1.90 -7.01 11.39
C TYR A 64 -2.75 -6.25 10.36
N PRO A 65 -4.09 -6.38 10.40
CA PRO A 65 -4.97 -5.66 9.49
C PRO A 65 -4.92 -4.17 9.78
N ARG A 66 -4.78 -3.36 8.72
CA ARG A 66 -4.68 -1.90 8.82
C ARG A 66 -5.89 -1.18 8.25
N GLY A 67 -6.59 -1.81 7.32
CA GLY A 67 -7.80 -1.26 6.73
C GLY A 67 -8.09 -1.86 5.37
N HIS A 68 -9.00 -1.20 4.65
CA HIS A 68 -9.37 -1.55 3.29
C HIS A 68 -9.10 -0.38 2.35
N SER A 69 -8.79 -0.68 1.10
CA SER A 69 -8.66 0.32 0.04
C SER A 69 -9.34 -0.18 -1.24
N SER A 70 -9.84 0.78 -2.01
CA SER A 70 -10.37 0.54 -3.35
C SER A 70 -9.37 1.08 -4.35
N VAL A 71 -8.78 0.20 -5.15
CA VAL A 71 -7.75 0.57 -6.13
C VAL A 71 -8.23 0.24 -7.54
N LEU A 72 -7.79 1.04 -8.51
CA LEU A 72 -8.09 0.84 -9.92
C LEU A 72 -6.82 0.31 -10.63
N THR A 73 -6.96 -0.76 -11.39
CA THR A 73 -5.85 -1.25 -12.23
C THR A 73 -5.71 -0.44 -13.52
N ASP A 74 -4.48 -0.35 -14.02
CA ASP A 74 -4.15 0.29 -15.29
C ASP A 74 -4.31 -0.67 -16.50
N GLU A 75 -3.93 -0.18 -17.68
CA GLU A 75 -3.95 -0.95 -18.94
C GLU A 75 -3.01 -2.17 -18.94
N LYS A 76 -2.02 -2.19 -18.04
CA LYS A 76 -1.06 -3.29 -17.83
C LYS A 76 -1.48 -4.19 -16.67
N GLN A 77 -2.66 -3.99 -16.08
CA GLN A 77 -3.18 -4.73 -14.92
C GLN A 77 -2.34 -4.50 -13.66
N HIS A 78 -1.80 -3.29 -13.51
CA HIS A 78 -1.05 -2.86 -12.33
C HIS A 78 -1.84 -1.81 -11.54
N PHE A 79 -1.54 -1.66 -10.25
CA PHE A 79 -1.96 -0.49 -9.47
C PHE A 79 -0.82 0.01 -8.60
N ILE A 80 -0.89 1.28 -8.22
CA ILE A 80 0.11 1.91 -7.36
C ILE A 80 -0.48 2.08 -5.97
N MET A 81 0.29 1.68 -4.96
CA MET A 81 -0.06 1.92 -3.56
C MET A 81 1.16 2.48 -2.83
N GLY A 82 0.90 3.50 -2.01
CA GLY A 82 1.90 4.10 -1.14
C GLY A 82 1.96 3.40 0.22
N TYR A 83 3.17 3.24 0.76
CA TYR A 83 3.41 2.67 2.08
C TYR A 83 4.76 3.12 2.65
N ASP A 84 5.00 2.72 3.91
CA ASP A 84 6.23 3.00 4.64
C ASP A 84 7.30 1.91 4.44
N ASP A 85 6.93 0.62 4.36
CA ASP A 85 7.85 -0.51 4.11
C ASP A 85 7.22 -1.63 3.24
N GLN A 86 7.87 -1.96 2.11
CA GLN A 86 7.46 -3.04 1.19
C GLN A 86 7.59 -4.44 1.76
N TYR A 87 8.57 -4.67 2.63
CA TYR A 87 8.90 -6.03 3.04
C TYR A 87 7.88 -6.60 4.02
N GLN A 88 6.98 -5.76 4.52
CA GLN A 88 6.02 -6.08 5.57
C GLN A 88 4.57 -5.90 5.13
N ILE A 89 4.34 -5.41 3.91
CA ILE A 89 3.00 -5.25 3.36
C ILE A 89 2.51 -6.56 2.72
N ALA A 90 1.33 -6.98 3.11
CA ALA A 90 0.57 -8.03 2.43
C ALA A 90 -0.82 -7.51 2.10
N LEU A 91 -1.33 -7.90 0.95
CA LEU A 91 -2.64 -7.49 0.44
C LEU A 91 -3.52 -8.72 0.31
N GLU A 92 -4.77 -8.59 0.71
CA GLU A 92 -5.81 -9.59 0.49
C GLU A 92 -6.89 -8.96 -0.38
N LEU A 93 -7.15 -9.54 -1.55
CA LEU A 93 -8.26 -9.17 -2.40
C LEU A 93 -9.56 -9.78 -1.86
N ILE A 94 -10.51 -8.92 -1.53
CA ILE A 94 -11.83 -9.33 -1.04
C ILE A 94 -12.82 -9.45 -2.20
N ALA A 95 -12.76 -8.51 -3.15
CA ALA A 95 -13.70 -8.47 -4.27
C ALA A 95 -13.13 -7.71 -5.47
N ILE A 96 -13.67 -8.04 -6.64
CA ILE A 96 -13.48 -7.30 -7.89
C ILE A 96 -14.84 -6.75 -8.29
N SER A 97 -14.95 -5.44 -8.50
CA SER A 97 -16.21 -4.85 -8.94
C SER A 97 -16.65 -5.43 -10.28
N GLY A 98 -17.90 -5.89 -10.36
CA GLY A 98 -18.46 -6.48 -11.56
C GLY A 98 -18.11 -7.96 -11.76
N GLN A 99 -17.50 -8.65 -10.80
CA GLN A 99 -17.25 -10.10 -10.89
C GLN A 99 -18.54 -10.93 -10.96
N GLU A 100 -19.65 -10.37 -10.48
CA GLU A 100 -20.97 -11.01 -10.41
C GLU A 100 -21.47 -11.41 -11.80
N GLN A 101 -21.13 -10.63 -12.83
CA GLN A 101 -21.50 -10.92 -14.22
C GLN A 101 -20.91 -12.26 -14.73
N TYR A 102 -19.79 -12.68 -14.14
CA TYR A 102 -19.12 -13.93 -14.48
C TYR A 102 -19.55 -15.10 -13.60
N LYS A 103 -20.52 -14.89 -12.70
CA LYS A 103 -20.96 -15.86 -11.69
C LYS A 103 -19.75 -16.49 -10.99
N ALA A 104 -18.80 -15.65 -10.56
CA ALA A 104 -17.59 -16.07 -9.90
C ALA A 104 -17.34 -15.26 -8.63
N LEU A 105 -16.72 -15.89 -7.64
CA LEU A 105 -16.18 -15.24 -6.46
C LEU A 105 -14.66 -15.24 -6.56
N CYS A 106 -14.07 -14.06 -6.57
CA CYS A 106 -12.62 -13.89 -6.62
C CYS A 106 -12.06 -13.53 -5.25
N ARG A 107 -10.94 -14.16 -4.91
CA ARG A 107 -10.09 -13.85 -3.76
C ARG A 107 -8.66 -13.83 -4.21
N GLY A 108 -7.78 -13.24 -3.44
CA GLY A 108 -6.37 -13.21 -3.80
C GLY A 108 -5.51 -12.69 -2.68
N GLU A 109 -4.22 -13.00 -2.74
CA GLU A 109 -3.28 -12.59 -1.72
C GLU A 109 -1.95 -12.21 -2.36
N SER A 110 -1.28 -11.22 -1.78
CA SER A 110 0.13 -10.93 -2.04
C SER A 110 0.97 -11.44 -0.87
N LYS A 111 2.15 -11.98 -1.18
CA LYS A 111 3.10 -12.35 -0.13
C LYS A 111 3.86 -11.10 0.32
N PRO A 112 4.27 -11.01 1.59
CA PRO A 112 5.16 -9.95 2.06
C PRO A 112 6.40 -9.82 1.17
N GLY A 113 6.76 -8.58 0.81
CA GLY A 113 7.89 -8.29 -0.08
C GLY A 113 7.68 -8.64 -1.56
N GLN A 114 6.49 -9.14 -1.95
CA GLN A 114 6.15 -9.39 -3.35
C GLN A 114 5.12 -8.37 -3.84
N SER A 115 5.50 -7.60 -4.87
CA SER A 115 4.63 -6.64 -5.55
C SER A 115 3.71 -7.32 -6.57
N LYS A 116 3.12 -8.46 -6.19
CA LYS A 116 2.27 -9.28 -7.06
C LYS A 116 1.07 -9.82 -6.27
N LEU A 117 -0.12 -9.54 -6.76
CA LEU A 117 -1.39 -10.02 -6.22
C LEU A 117 -1.93 -11.15 -7.11
N ILE A 118 -1.99 -12.36 -6.56
CA ILE A 118 -2.50 -13.53 -7.29
C ILE A 118 -3.98 -13.71 -6.98
N VAL A 119 -4.81 -13.66 -8.01
CA VAL A 119 -6.27 -13.75 -7.92
C VAL A 119 -6.76 -15.14 -8.30
N VAL A 120 -7.42 -15.81 -7.37
CA VAL A 120 -8.14 -17.07 -7.58
C VAL A 120 -9.62 -16.79 -7.62
N CYS A 121 -10.27 -17.12 -8.73
CA CYS A 121 -11.73 -17.08 -8.81
C CYS A 121 -12.30 -18.48 -8.81
N MET A 122 -13.43 -18.66 -8.14
CA MET A 122 -14.18 -19.91 -8.14
C MET A 122 -15.60 -19.66 -8.66
N PRO A 123 -16.22 -20.65 -9.34
CA PRO A 123 -17.62 -20.53 -9.74
C PRO A 123 -18.49 -20.26 -8.52
N TYR A 124 -19.35 -19.25 -8.62
CA TYR A 124 -20.32 -18.93 -7.59
C TYR A 124 -21.43 -19.98 -7.63
N LYS A 125 -21.34 -20.96 -6.72
CA LYS A 125 -22.47 -21.83 -6.40
C LYS A 125 -23.33 -21.09 -5.38
N LYS A 126 -24.46 -20.55 -5.84
CA LYS A 126 -25.50 -20.06 -4.93
C LYS A 126 -25.92 -21.27 -4.08
N LYS A 127 -25.63 -21.24 -2.77
CA LYS A 127 -26.27 -22.18 -1.84
C LYS A 127 -27.75 -21.83 -1.88
N ASN A 128 -28.56 -22.70 -2.47
CA ASN A 128 -30.00 -22.66 -2.25
C ASN A 128 -30.19 -22.97 -0.76
N SER A 129 -30.49 -21.94 0.02
CA SER A 129 -31.03 -22.07 1.37
C SER A 129 -32.54 -22.07 1.31
#